data_AF-A0A920ET56-F1
#
_entry.id   AF-A0A920ET56-F1
#
_cell.length_a   1.000
_cell.length_b   1.000
_cell.length_c   1.000
_cell.angle_alpha   90.00
_cell.angle_beta   90.00
_cell.angle_gamma   90.00
#
_symmetry.space_group_name_H-M   'P 1'
#
loop_
_entity.id
_entity.type
_entity.pdbx_description
1 polymer ?
#
loop_
_entity_poly.entity_id
_entity_poly.type
_entity_poly.pdbx_seq_one_letter_code
_entity_poly.pdbx_strand_id
1 'polypeptide(L)'
;MLNVPFFAAGIMGQTLDLIKAVSLGLFPNNILTQDQVKNLKNDNVVSANAKNLGDLDIKPTAMETVLPEYLWRYRVSGQYASIKNSAKGLKK
;
A
#
# COMPACT_ATOMS: atom_id res chain seq x y z
N MET A 1 3.46 -7.08 -12.81
CA MET A 1 2.36 -7.23 -11.84
C MET A 1 1.55 -8.44 -12.26
N LEU A 2 1.28 -9.38 -11.36
CA LEU A 2 0.43 -10.53 -11.66
C LEU A 2 -1.01 -10.13 -11.37
N ASN A 3 -1.90 -10.21 -12.37
CA ASN A 3 -3.31 -9.90 -12.17
C ASN A 3 -4.01 -11.11 -11.56
N VAL A 4 -4.48 -10.99 -10.31
CA VAL A 4 -5.18 -12.06 -9.61
C VAL A 4 -6.68 -11.76 -9.63
N PRO A 5 -7.53 -12.66 -10.19
CA PRO A 5 -8.98 -12.48 -10.14
C PRO A 5 -9.51 -12.43 -8.70
N PHE A 6 -10.51 -11.57 -8.47
CA PHE A 6 -11.07 -11.35 -7.12
C PHE A 6 -11.62 -12.60 -6.43
N PHE A 7 -12.07 -13.59 -7.19
CA PHE A 7 -12.49 -14.87 -6.63
C PHE A 7 -11.32 -15.61 -5.95
N ALA A 8 -10.18 -15.72 -6.65
CA ALA A 8 -8.97 -16.33 -6.10
C ALA A 8 -8.41 -15.52 -4.93
N ALA A 9 -8.40 -14.19 -5.05
CA ALA A 9 -8.01 -13.30 -3.94
C ALA A 9 -8.91 -13.50 -2.71
N GLY A 10 -10.22 -13.69 -2.91
CA GLY A 10 -11.18 -13.95 -1.86
C GLY A 10 -10.91 -15.26 -1.11
N ILE A 11 -10.59 -16.34 -1.83
CA ILE A 11 -10.19 -17.62 -1.23
C ILE A 11 -8.90 -17.44 -0.41
N MET A 12 -7.87 -16.80 -0.99
CA MET A 12 -6.61 -16.58 -0.30
C MET A 12 -6.79 -15.79 1.01
N GLY A 13 -7.56 -14.71 0.97
CA GLY A 13 -7.85 -13.90 2.16
C GLY A 13 -8.55 -14.71 3.26
N GLN A 14 -9.57 -15.51 2.90
CA GLN A 14 -10.28 -16.36 3.87
C GLN A 14 -9.37 -17.42 4.49
N THR A 15 -8.54 -18.10 3.69
CA THR A 15 -7.62 -19.12 4.20
C THR A 15 -6.59 -18.52 5.16
N LEU A 16 -6.01 -17.37 4.81
CA LEU A 16 -5.03 -16.69 5.66
C LEU A 16 -5.65 -16.17 6.97
N ASP A 17 -6.87 -15.64 6.91
CA ASP A 17 -7.62 -15.19 8.09
C ASP A 17 -8.02 -16.38 9.00
N LEU A 18 -8.37 -17.53 8.41
CA LEU A 18 -8.64 -18.76 9.16
C LEU A 18 -7.39 -19.25 9.90
N ILE A 19 -6.23 -19.28 9.25
CA ILE A 19 -4.96 -19.67 9.90
C ILE A 19 -4.64 -18.73 11.06
N LYS A 20 -4.82 -17.42 10.87
CA LYS A 20 -4.69 -16.44 11.94
C LYS A 20 -5.63 -16.74 13.11
N ALA A 21 -6.90 -17.03 12.84
CA ALA A 21 -7.90 -17.30 13.87
C ALA A 21 -7.63 -18.60 14.64
N VAL A 22 -7.36 -19.70 13.94
CA VAL A 22 -7.07 -21.02 14.54
C VAL A 22 -5.77 -20.99 15.35
N SER A 23 -4.78 -20.21 14.91
CA SER A 23 -3.53 -20.01 15.64
C SER A 23 -3.68 -19.08 16.86
N LEU A 24 -4.89 -18.59 17.18
CA LEU A 24 -5.15 -17.57 18.21
C LEU A 24 -4.28 -16.31 18.03
N GLY A 25 -3.97 -15.97 16.78
CA GLY A 25 -3.15 -14.81 16.43
C GLY A 25 -1.63 -15.05 16.44
N LEU A 26 -1.15 -16.28 16.72
CA LEU A 26 0.28 -16.60 16.61
C LEU A 26 0.81 -16.45 15.18
N PHE A 27 -0.04 -16.67 14.18
CA PHE A 27 0.23 -16.34 12.79
C PHE A 27 -0.50 -15.04 12.40
N PRO A 28 0.18 -13.89 12.35
CA PRO A 28 -0.44 -12.65 11.88
C PRO A 28 -0.58 -12.67 10.36
N ASN A 29 -1.81 -12.54 9.85
CA ASN A 29 -2.06 -12.35 8.43
C ASN A 29 -1.66 -10.93 7.99
N ASN A 30 -0.44 -10.78 7.51
CA ASN A 30 0.10 -9.53 6.95
C ASN A 30 0.17 -9.55 5.41
N ILE A 31 -0.34 -10.60 4.77
CA ILE A 31 -0.20 -10.82 3.32
C ILE A 31 -1.42 -10.28 2.60
N LEU A 32 -2.61 -10.79 2.91
CA LEU A 32 -3.86 -10.40 2.28
C LEU A 32 -5.04 -10.84 3.15
N THR A 33 -5.83 -9.89 3.64
CA THR A 33 -7.05 -10.20 4.40
C THR A 33 -8.28 -10.25 3.51
N GLN A 34 -9.32 -10.97 3.94
CA GLN A 34 -10.58 -10.99 3.21
C GLN A 34 -11.19 -9.58 3.09
N ASP A 35 -11.04 -8.75 4.11
CA ASP A 35 -11.58 -7.39 4.11
C ASP A 35 -10.81 -6.45 3.19
N GLN A 36 -9.49 -6.63 3.05
CA GLN A 36 -8.72 -5.93 2.01
C GLN A 36 -9.22 -6.27 0.61
N VAL A 37 -9.52 -7.55 0.34
CA VAL A 37 -10.07 -7.98 -0.94
C VAL A 37 -11.44 -7.37 -1.20
N LYS A 38 -12.32 -7.31 -0.20
CA LYS A 38 -13.63 -6.65 -0.33
C LYS A 38 -13.46 -5.15 -0.57
N ASN A 39 -12.55 -4.49 0.13
CA ASN A 39 -12.32 -3.06 -0.04
C ASN A 39 -11.77 -2.73 -1.44
N LEU A 40 -10.87 -3.55 -1.98
CA LEU A 40 -10.33 -3.38 -3.33
C LEU A 40 -11.36 -3.54 -4.45
N LYS A 41 -12.52 -4.17 -4.20
CA LYS A 41 -13.61 -4.27 -5.19
C LYS A 41 -14.38 -2.96 -5.35
N ASN A 42 -14.29 -2.05 -4.39
CA ASN A 42 -15.06 -0.82 -4.37
C ASN A 42 -14.14 0.38 -4.58
N ASP A 43 -14.58 1.33 -5.38
CA ASP A 43 -13.86 2.59 -5.54
C ASP A 43 -14.20 3.52 -4.36
N ASN A 44 -13.16 3.99 -3.66
CA ASN A 44 -13.28 4.84 -2.48
C ASN A 44 -13.37 6.32 -2.89
N VAL A 45 -14.38 6.65 -3.70
CA VAL A 45 -14.67 8.02 -4.15
C VAL A 45 -15.76 8.62 -3.27
N VAL A 46 -15.51 9.84 -2.78
CA VAL A 46 -16.47 10.56 -1.92
C VAL A 46 -17.71 10.96 -2.71
N SER A 47 -18.86 11.10 -2.05
CA SER A 47 -20.08 11.58 -2.72
C SER A 47 -19.96 13.05 -3.14
N ALA A 48 -20.67 13.44 -4.21
CA ALA A 48 -20.58 14.80 -4.76
C ALA A 48 -20.95 15.92 -3.76
N ASN A 49 -21.78 15.61 -2.75
CA ASN A 49 -22.24 16.57 -1.74
C ASN A 49 -21.52 16.43 -0.40
N ALA A 50 -20.44 15.63 -0.33
CA ALA A 50 -19.65 15.48 0.88
C ALA A 50 -18.81 16.73 1.15
N LYS A 51 -18.67 17.10 2.43
CA LYS A 51 -17.67 18.08 2.84
C LYS A 51 -16.26 17.54 2.57
N ASN A 52 -15.36 18.40 2.14
CA ASN A 52 -13.98 18.09 1.81
C ASN A 52 -13.00 18.82 2.74
N LEU A 53 -11.69 18.61 2.53
CA LEU A 53 -10.65 19.25 3.34
C LEU A 53 -10.66 20.78 3.26
N GLY A 54 -11.09 21.35 2.14
CA GLY A 54 -11.24 22.79 1.97
C GLY A 54 -12.32 23.40 2.86
N ASP A 55 -13.36 22.64 3.23
CA ASP A 55 -14.38 23.09 4.20
C ASP A 55 -13.82 23.22 5.63
N LEU A 56 -12.62 22.69 5.87
CA LEU A 56 -11.86 22.81 7.11
C LEU A 56 -10.69 23.81 6.99
N ASP A 57 -10.63 24.57 5.90
CA ASP A 57 -9.51 25.47 5.55
C ASP A 57 -8.16 24.73 5.42
N ILE A 58 -8.19 23.45 5.01
CA ILE A 58 -7.02 22.62 4.79
C ILE A 58 -6.77 22.47 3.29
N LYS A 59 -5.61 22.96 2.83
CA LYS A 59 -5.15 22.73 1.46
C LYS A 59 -4.59 21.31 1.32
N PRO A 60 -5.17 20.44 0.46
CA PRO A 60 -4.65 19.09 0.27
C PRO A 60 -3.26 19.13 -0.37
N THR A 61 -2.36 18.29 0.14
CA THR A 61 -1.04 18.08 -0.46
C THR A 61 -1.13 16.93 -1.45
N ALA A 62 -0.61 17.14 -2.66
CA ALA A 62 -0.69 16.14 -3.71
C ALA A 62 0.20 14.94 -3.38
N MET A 63 -0.33 13.72 -3.49
CA MET A 63 0.32 12.50 -3.03
C MET A 63 1.66 12.25 -3.72
N GLU A 64 1.73 12.53 -5.03
CA GLU A 64 2.91 12.39 -5.87
C GLU A 64 4.12 13.19 -5.37
N THR A 65 3.89 14.24 -4.60
CA THR A 65 4.98 15.07 -4.04
C THR A 65 5.63 14.42 -2.82
N VAL A 66 4.87 13.66 -2.02
CA VAL A 66 5.32 13.13 -0.72
C VAL A 66 5.62 11.63 -0.78
N LEU A 67 4.91 10.88 -1.63
CA LEU A 67 5.06 9.44 -1.78
C LEU A 67 6.51 8.99 -2.06
N PRO A 68 7.32 9.69 -2.88
CA PRO A 68 8.71 9.30 -3.12
C PRO A 68 9.54 9.26 -1.84
N GLU A 69 9.30 10.15 -0.89
CA GLU A 69 10.04 10.23 0.38
C GLU A 69 9.68 9.05 1.29
N TYR A 70 8.39 8.72 1.42
CA TYR A 70 7.94 7.56 2.19
C TYR A 70 8.44 6.23 1.62
N LEU A 71 8.45 6.08 0.30
CA LEU A 71 8.84 4.83 -0.37
C LEU A 71 10.35 4.67 -0.51
N TRP A 72 11.17 5.62 -0.04
CA TRP A 72 12.63 5.57 -0.12
C TRP A 72 13.21 4.22 0.34
N ARG A 73 12.73 3.70 1.48
CA ARG A 73 13.22 2.43 2.06
C ARG A 73 12.98 1.20 1.18
N TYR A 74 12.03 1.27 0.26
CA TYR A 74 11.65 0.17 -0.64
C TYR A 74 12.26 0.33 -2.05
N ARG A 75 12.99 1.43 -2.33
CA ARG A 75 13.72 1.59 -3.58
C ARG A 75 14.84 0.57 -3.70
N VAL A 76 15.20 0.22 -4.94
CA VAL A 76 16.35 -0.66 -5.20
C VAL A 76 17.62 0.00 -4.62
N SER A 77 18.27 -0.69 -3.67
CA SER A 77 19.40 -0.21 -2.83
C SER A 77 19.05 0.62 -1.58
N GLY A 78 17.77 0.86 -1.28
CA GLY A 78 17.29 1.48 -0.04
C GLY A 78 18.07 2.74 0.34
N GLN A 79 18.57 2.78 1.59
CA GLN A 79 19.40 3.87 2.12
C GLN A 79 20.71 4.13 1.36
N TYR A 80 21.21 3.14 0.62
CA TYR A 80 22.43 3.25 -0.18
C TYR A 80 22.18 3.71 -1.61
N ALA A 81 20.92 3.97 -2.00
CA ALA A 81 20.59 4.43 -3.35
C ALA A 81 21.25 5.79 -3.67
N SER A 82 21.33 6.71 -2.70
CA SER A 82 22.01 8.00 -2.86
C SER A 82 23.51 7.81 -3.09
N ILE A 83 24.16 7.01 -2.24
CA ILE A 83 25.61 6.73 -2.31
C ILE A 83 25.97 6.03 -3.63
N LYS A 84 25.18 5.05 -4.09
CA LYS A 84 25.41 4.35 -5.37
C LYS A 84 25.25 5.30 -6.57
N ASN A 85 24.26 6.19 -6.54
CA ASN A 85 24.08 7.18 -7.60
C ASN A 85 25.26 8.16 -7.65
N SER A 86 25.74 8.63 -6.50
CA SER A 86 26.92 9.49 -6.40
C SER A 86 28.20 8.78 -6.88
N ALA A 87 28.39 7.51 -6.52
CA ALA A 87 29.56 6.72 -6.93
C ALA A 87 29.60 6.40 -8.42
N LYS A 88 28.44 6.31 -9.09
CA LYS A 88 28.36 6.10 -10.55
C LYS A 88 28.90 7.29 -11.33
N GLY A 89 28.89 8.49 -10.75
CA GLY A 89 29.47 9.71 -11.34
C GLY A 89 30.99 9.83 -11.20
N LEU A 90 31.63 9.06 -10.31
CA LEU A 90 33.08 9.12 -10.03
C LEU A 90 33.92 8.23 -10.96
N LYS A 91 33.30 7.43 -11.83
CA LYS A 91 34.00 6.58 -12.82
C LYS A 91 34.28 7.29 -14.16
N LYS A 92 34.48 8.61 -14.15
CA LYS A 92 34.98 9.37 -15.30
C LYS A 92 36.29 10.05 -14.96
#